data_AF-D5HNE6-F1
#
_entry.id   AF-D5HNE6-F1
#
_cell.length_a   1.000
_cell.length_b   1.000
_cell.length_c   1.000
_cell.angle_alpha   90.00
_cell.angle_beta   90.00
_cell.angle_gamma   90.00
#
_symmetry.space_group_name_H-M   'P 1'
#
loop_
_entity.id
_entity.type
_entity.pdbx_description
1 polymer ?
#
loop_
_entity_poly.entity_id
_entity_poly.type
_entity_poly.pdbx_seq_one_letter_code
_entity_poly.pdbx_strand_id
1 'polypeptide(L)'
;PPAAGAELSGVFQLMPMSECHFINGTEKVRYVERQIYNRMQHLMFDSDVGHYVGFTPYGERIAKDWNSDPAWMEYKRTAVDRYCRHNYEVFRPFSVERRVPPSVSISLVPPSSSQPGPGRLLCSVVDFYPAA
;
A
#
# COMPACT_ATOMS: atom_id res chain seq x y z
N PRO A 1 2.49 14.12 42.80
CA PRO A 1 3.09 14.52 41.50
C PRO A 1 4.40 13.75 41.26
N PRO A 2 4.48 12.81 40.31
CA PRO A 2 5.76 12.26 39.93
C PRO A 2 6.51 13.25 39.03
N ALA A 3 7.81 13.30 39.29
CA ALA A 3 8.80 14.23 38.78
C ALA A 3 8.96 14.19 37.25
N ALA A 4 9.27 15.36 36.69
CA ALA A 4 10.00 15.47 35.43
C ALA A 4 11.32 14.67 35.57
N GLY A 5 11.41 13.51 34.94
CA GLY A 5 12.47 12.55 35.21
C GLY A 5 12.49 11.32 34.30
N ALA A 6 12.35 11.58 33.00
CA ALA A 6 12.84 10.80 31.86
C ALA A 6 12.40 11.61 30.65
N GLU A 7 13.27 11.88 29.70
CA GLU A 7 12.88 12.47 28.44
C GLU A 7 11.84 11.53 27.81
N LEU A 8 10.56 11.86 27.91
CA LEU A 8 9.47 11.10 27.28
C LEU A 8 9.57 11.40 25.78
N SER A 9 10.55 10.77 25.12
CA SER A 9 10.66 10.69 23.66
C SER A 9 9.53 9.79 23.16
N GLY A 10 8.29 10.26 23.26
CA GLY A 10 7.13 9.65 22.65
C GLY A 10 7.10 10.02 21.18
N VAL A 11 7.07 9.02 20.29
CA VAL A 11 6.77 9.24 18.87
C VAL A 11 5.27 9.08 18.69
N PHE A 12 4.65 10.12 18.13
CA PHE A 12 3.26 10.12 17.72
C PHE A 12 3.21 10.26 16.21
N GLN A 13 2.64 9.28 15.53
CA GLN A 13 2.62 9.22 14.08
C GLN A 13 1.20 8.99 13.58
N LEU A 14 0.73 9.84 12.67
CA LEU A 14 -0.47 9.60 11.88
C LEU A 14 -0.04 9.26 10.45
N MET A 15 -0.46 8.12 9.95
CA MET A 15 -0.16 7.63 8.59
C MET A 15 -1.47 7.33 7.85
N PRO A 16 -2.02 8.30 7.10
CA PRO A 16 -3.12 8.04 6.19
C PRO A 16 -2.61 7.29 4.96
N MET A 17 -3.30 6.22 4.57
CA MET A 17 -3.06 5.50 3.33
C MET A 17 -4.30 5.59 2.44
N SER A 18 -4.12 5.91 1.16
CA SER A 18 -5.16 5.91 0.13
C SER A 18 -4.76 4.95 -0.97
N GLU A 19 -5.43 3.80 -1.02
CA GLU A 19 -5.12 2.69 -1.89
C GLU A 19 -6.17 2.58 -2.99
N CYS A 20 -5.70 2.29 -4.21
CA CYS A 20 -6.54 1.98 -5.36
C CYS A 20 -6.18 0.59 -5.85
N HIS A 21 -7.11 -0.36 -5.69
CA HIS A 21 -6.95 -1.74 -6.11
C HIS A 21 -7.60 -1.92 -7.48
N PHE A 22 -6.79 -2.20 -8.50
CA PHE A 22 -7.19 -2.33 -9.90
C PHE A 22 -7.29 -3.82 -10.28
N ILE A 23 -8.50 -4.29 -10.59
CA ILE A 23 -8.78 -5.68 -10.97
C ILE A 23 -9.22 -5.67 -12.42
N ASN A 24 -8.48 -6.39 -13.28
CA ASN A 24 -8.65 -6.37 -14.74
C ASN A 24 -8.59 -4.95 -15.32
N GLY A 25 -7.47 -4.27 -15.08
CA GLY A 25 -7.29 -2.87 -15.48
C GLY A 25 -8.20 -1.97 -14.66
N THR A 26 -9.04 -1.19 -15.33
CA THR A 26 -10.02 -0.33 -14.64
C THR A 26 -11.41 -0.95 -14.60
N GLU A 27 -11.65 -2.17 -15.09
CA GLU A 27 -13.01 -2.75 -15.06
C GLU A 27 -13.62 -2.73 -13.66
N LYS A 28 -12.90 -3.29 -12.68
CA LYS A 28 -13.25 -3.24 -11.26
C LYS A 28 -12.17 -2.51 -10.47
N VAL A 29 -12.57 -1.44 -9.79
CA VAL A 29 -11.68 -0.60 -8.98
C VAL A 29 -12.23 -0.49 -7.57
N ARG A 30 -11.40 -0.76 -6.55
CA ARG A 30 -11.75 -0.59 -5.14
C ARG A 30 -10.85 0.47 -4.51
N TYR A 31 -11.46 1.48 -3.91
CA TYR A 31 -10.76 2.50 -3.14
C TYR A 31 -10.81 2.15 -1.65
N VAL A 32 -9.66 2.15 -1.00
CA VAL A 32 -9.55 1.95 0.45
C VAL A 32 -8.76 3.10 1.05
N GLU A 33 -9.34 3.76 2.04
CA GLU A 33 -8.64 4.73 2.87
C GLU A 33 -8.41 4.14 4.26
N ARG A 34 -7.18 4.12 4.74
CA ARG A 34 -6.82 3.68 6.08
C ARG A 34 -6.25 4.85 6.86
N GLN A 35 -6.73 5.05 8.09
CA GLN A 35 -6.17 5.99 9.04
C GLN A 35 -5.46 5.19 10.14
N ILE A 36 -4.13 5.31 10.17
CA ILE A 36 -3.26 4.52 11.03
C ILE A 36 -2.60 5.46 12.03
N TYR A 37 -2.83 5.22 13.32
CA TYR A 37 -2.17 5.91 14.41
C TYR A 37 -1.09 5.00 14.98
N ASN A 38 0.16 5.45 14.91
CA ASN A 38 1.36 4.66 15.14
C ASN A 38 1.35 3.38 14.28
N ARG A 39 0.98 2.24 14.86
CA ARG A 39 0.89 0.95 14.15
C ARG A 39 -0.52 0.35 14.18
N MET A 40 -1.50 1.14 14.61
CA MET A 40 -2.88 0.70 14.78
C MET A 40 -3.78 1.44 13.80
N GLN A 41 -4.38 0.70 12.87
CA GLN A 41 -5.48 1.22 12.08
C GLN A 41 -6.66 1.49 13.01
N HIS A 42 -7.09 2.75 13.10
CA HIS A 42 -8.23 3.12 13.95
C HIS A 42 -9.50 3.38 13.14
N LEU A 43 -9.38 3.75 11.86
CA LEU A 43 -10.51 4.09 11.00
C LEU A 43 -10.21 3.67 9.56
N MET A 44 -11.22 3.22 8.82
CA MET A 44 -11.09 2.86 7.40
C MET A 44 -12.35 3.25 6.62
N PHE A 45 -12.19 3.72 5.39
CA PHE A 45 -13.24 3.72 4.38
C PHE A 45 -12.92 2.67 3.32
N ASP A 46 -13.94 1.93 2.90
CA ASP A 46 -13.83 0.95 1.82
C ASP A 46 -14.97 1.22 0.85
N SER A 47 -14.64 1.42 -0.44
CA SER A 47 -15.64 1.72 -1.46
C SER A 47 -16.67 0.61 -1.62
N ASP A 48 -16.29 -0.64 -1.34
CA ASP A 48 -17.22 -1.78 -1.41
C ASP A 48 -18.22 -1.77 -0.24
N VAL A 49 -17.89 -1.09 0.86
CA VAL A 49 -18.75 -0.90 2.05
C VAL A 49 -19.51 0.43 1.99
N GLY A 50 -18.91 1.46 1.39
CA GLY A 50 -19.52 2.76 1.13
C GLY A 50 -19.60 3.70 2.34
N HIS A 51 -18.98 3.35 3.47
CA HIS A 51 -18.89 4.19 4.67
C HIS A 51 -17.66 3.90 5.53
N TYR A 52 -17.36 4.79 6.47
CA TYR A 52 -16.25 4.62 7.40
C TYR A 52 -16.59 3.61 8.50
N VAL A 53 -15.62 2.77 8.85
CA VAL A 53 -15.67 1.80 9.96
C VAL A 53 -14.53 2.10 10.93
N GLY A 54 -14.88 2.24 12.21
CA GLY A 54 -13.92 2.40 13.30
C GLY A 54 -13.49 1.05 13.88
N PHE A 55 -12.22 0.93 14.26
CA PHE A 55 -11.63 -0.29 14.86
C PHE A 55 -11.18 -0.10 16.32
N THR A 56 -11.36 1.12 16.83
CA THR A 56 -11.10 1.49 18.23
C THR A 56 -12.22 2.41 18.71
N PRO A 57 -12.40 2.58 20.03
CA PRO A 57 -13.40 3.53 20.55
C PRO A 57 -13.20 4.96 20.01
N TYR A 58 -11.95 5.37 19.80
CA TYR A 58 -11.65 6.65 19.13
C TYR A 58 -12.09 6.63 17.67
N GLY A 59 -11.74 5.58 16.94
CA GLY A 59 -12.11 5.38 15.55
C GLY A 59 -13.62 5.34 15.31
N GLU A 60 -14.38 4.67 16.17
CA GLU A 60 -15.84 4.59 16.09
C GLU A 60 -16.49 5.96 16.22
N ARG A 61 -15.99 6.81 17.13
CA ARG A 61 -16.46 8.19 17.26
C ARG A 61 -16.22 8.99 15.98
N ILE A 62 -15.01 8.92 15.42
CA ILE A 62 -14.68 9.60 14.17
C ILE A 62 -15.53 9.05 13.01
N ALA A 63 -15.73 7.73 12.93
CA ALA A 63 -16.56 7.11 11.91
C ALA A 63 -18.00 7.64 11.97
N LYS A 64 -18.59 7.75 13.17
CA LYS A 64 -19.93 8.30 13.36
C LYS A 64 -20.00 9.75 12.88
N ASP A 65 -19.02 10.57 13.24
CA ASP A 65 -18.99 11.98 12.87
C ASP A 65 -18.87 12.14 11.34
N TRP A 66 -17.94 11.43 10.70
CA TRP A 66 -17.71 11.54 9.25
C TRP A 66 -18.85 10.92 8.42
N ASN A 67 -19.43 9.81 8.86
CA ASN A 67 -20.57 9.19 8.19
C ASN A 67 -21.84 10.05 8.27
N SER A 68 -21.90 11.01 9.19
CA SER A 68 -23.04 11.92 9.33
C SER A 68 -23.03 13.09 8.33
N ASP A 69 -21.89 13.38 7.71
CA ASP A 69 -21.79 14.43 6.69
C ASP A 69 -22.04 13.86 5.27
N PRO A 70 -23.19 14.14 4.65
CA PRO A 70 -23.53 13.59 3.34
C PRO A 70 -22.61 14.10 2.22
N ALA A 71 -22.15 15.35 2.30
CA ALA A 71 -21.28 15.93 1.26
C ALA A 71 -19.89 15.28 1.31
N TRP A 72 -19.37 15.05 2.51
CA TRP A 72 -18.12 14.32 2.70
C TRP A 72 -18.21 12.86 2.23
N MET A 73 -19.30 12.17 2.58
CA MET A 73 -19.47 10.77 2.19
C MET A 73 -19.64 10.60 0.68
N GLU A 74 -20.30 11.54 0.00
CA GLU A 74 -20.38 11.53 -1.47
C GLU A 74 -19.01 11.75 -2.12
N TYR A 75 -18.22 12.68 -1.59
CA TYR A 75 -16.85 12.90 -2.06
C TYR A 75 -15.96 11.65 -1.90
N LYS A 76 -16.16 10.87 -0.82
CA LYS A 76 -15.40 9.63 -0.58
C LYS A 76 -15.87 8.47 -1.46
N ARG A 77 -17.17 8.30 -1.68
CA ARG A 77 -17.70 7.26 -2.58
C ARG A 77 -17.27 7.49 -4.03
N THR A 78 -17.19 8.73 -4.47
CA THR A 78 -16.73 9.09 -5.82
C THR A 78 -15.22 8.97 -6.01
N ALA A 79 -14.44 8.65 -4.97
CA ALA A 79 -12.99 8.49 -5.08
C ALA A 79 -12.56 7.37 -6.04
N VAL A 80 -13.39 6.34 -6.24
CA VAL A 80 -13.13 5.28 -7.22
C VAL A 80 -12.90 5.87 -8.62
N ASP A 81 -13.75 6.80 -9.05
CA ASP A 81 -13.63 7.39 -10.38
C ASP A 81 -12.76 8.65 -10.36
N ARG A 82 -13.07 9.57 -9.44
CA ARG A 82 -12.43 10.88 -9.33
C ARG A 82 -10.93 10.78 -9.02
N TYR A 83 -10.54 9.80 -8.22
CA TYR A 83 -9.15 9.60 -7.80
C TYR A 83 -8.52 8.38 -8.47
N CYS A 84 -9.09 7.17 -8.30
CA CYS A 84 -8.41 5.96 -8.76
C CYS A 84 -8.36 5.84 -10.29
N ARG A 85 -9.50 5.87 -10.99
CA ARG A 85 -9.52 5.76 -12.46
C ARG A 85 -8.80 6.91 -13.14
N HIS A 86 -9.03 8.14 -12.66
CA HIS A 86 -8.35 9.31 -13.18
C HIS A 86 -6.82 9.14 -13.12
N ASN A 87 -6.28 8.78 -11.95
CA ASN A 87 -4.85 8.58 -11.80
C ASN A 87 -4.36 7.35 -12.60
N TYR A 88 -5.13 6.27 -12.67
CA TYR A 88 -4.75 5.11 -13.47
C TYR A 88 -4.41 5.52 -14.91
N GLU A 89 -5.28 6.29 -15.57
CA GLU A 89 -5.01 6.74 -16.94
C GLU A 89 -3.77 7.64 -17.04
N VAL A 90 -3.54 8.50 -16.04
CA VAL A 90 -2.35 9.37 -15.98
C VAL A 90 -1.05 8.54 -15.81
N PHE A 91 -1.05 7.54 -14.93
CA PHE A 91 0.14 6.74 -14.58
C PHE A 91 0.34 5.53 -15.50
N ARG A 92 -0.69 5.10 -16.22
CA ARG A 92 -0.71 3.90 -17.06
C ARG A 92 0.51 3.80 -18.00
N PRO A 93 0.92 4.84 -18.75
CA PRO A 93 2.00 4.71 -19.74
C PRO A 93 3.37 4.33 -19.15
N PHE A 94 3.65 4.73 -17.91
CA PHE A 94 4.97 4.56 -17.30
C PHE A 94 4.99 3.69 -16.04
N SER A 95 3.83 3.26 -15.56
CA SER A 95 3.70 2.26 -14.50
C SER A 95 3.15 0.94 -15.04
N VAL A 96 1.89 0.91 -15.49
CA VAL A 96 1.22 -0.33 -15.91
C VAL A 96 1.81 -0.91 -17.20
N GLU A 97 2.03 -0.04 -18.19
CA GLU A 97 2.52 -0.42 -19.52
C GLU A 97 4.06 -0.48 -19.57
N ARG A 98 4.74 -0.11 -18.49
CA ARG A 98 6.21 -0.17 -18.42
C ARG A 98 6.70 -1.59 -18.61
N ARG A 99 7.63 -1.77 -19.55
CA ARG A 99 8.34 -3.02 -19.80
C ARG A 99 9.84 -2.72 -19.89
N VAL A 100 10.64 -3.46 -19.14
CA VAL A 100 12.11 -3.40 -19.21
C VAL A 100 12.61 -4.83 -19.40
N PRO A 101 13.33 -5.14 -20.51
CA PRO A 101 13.84 -6.49 -20.75
C PRO A 101 14.93 -6.86 -19.74
N PRO A 102 15.08 -8.15 -19.38
CA PRO A 102 16.09 -8.60 -18.43
C PRO A 102 17.50 -8.61 -19.01
N SER A 103 18.46 -8.32 -18.14
CA SER A 103 19.87 -8.66 -18.32
C SER A 103 20.11 -10.08 -17.79
N VAL A 104 20.61 -10.98 -18.65
CA VAL A 104 20.86 -12.40 -18.28
C VAL A 104 22.35 -12.70 -18.35
N SER A 105 22.90 -13.29 -17.29
CA SER A 105 24.27 -13.82 -17.27
C SER A 105 24.32 -15.22 -16.66
N ILE A 106 25.15 -16.08 -17.24
CA ILE A 106 25.39 -17.44 -16.74
C ILE A 106 26.83 -17.50 -16.26
N SER A 107 27.03 -17.88 -14.99
CA SER A 107 28.35 -18.05 -14.40
C SER A 107 28.49 -19.43 -13.76
N LEU A 108 29.69 -19.99 -13.78
CA LEU A 108 30.01 -21.22 -13.05
C LEU A 108 30.30 -20.86 -11.59
N VAL A 109 29.60 -21.52 -10.68
CA VAL A 109 29.85 -21.47 -9.24
C VAL A 109 30.69 -22.70 -8.90
N PRO A 110 31.99 -22.53 -8.64
CA PRO A 110 32.87 -23.65 -8.30
C PRO A 110 32.51 -24.24 -6.93
N PRO A 111 32.82 -25.52 -6.69
CA PRO A 111 32.69 -26.12 -5.36
C PRO A 111 33.51 -25.35 -4.32
N SER A 112 32.99 -25.26 -3.10
CA SER A 112 33.72 -24.67 -1.97
C SER A 112 33.61 -25.58 -0.74
N SER A 113 34.46 -25.35 0.26
CA SER A 113 34.36 -26.05 1.55
C SER A 113 33.01 -25.83 2.25
N SER A 114 32.36 -24.69 2.00
CA SER A 114 31.03 -24.36 2.52
C SER A 114 29.87 -24.95 1.71
N GLN A 115 30.10 -25.37 0.47
CA GLN A 115 29.12 -26.07 -0.38
C GLN A 115 29.79 -27.27 -1.07
N PRO A 116 29.92 -28.42 -0.38
CA PRO A 116 30.47 -29.64 -0.96
C PRO A 116 29.53 -30.21 -2.03
N GLY A 117 30.02 -30.38 -3.26
CA GLY A 117 29.23 -30.93 -4.37
C GLY A 117 29.84 -30.59 -5.74
N PRO A 118 29.25 -31.08 -6.85
CA PRO A 118 29.65 -30.65 -8.18
C PRO A 118 29.35 -29.15 -8.38
N GLY A 119 30.17 -28.48 -9.19
CA GLY A 119 29.98 -27.06 -9.51
C GLY A 119 28.58 -26.80 -10.08
N ARG A 120 28.00 -25.63 -9.75
CA ARG A 120 26.64 -25.26 -10.18
C ARG A 120 26.72 -24.16 -11.23
N LEU A 121 25.73 -24.05 -12.11
CA LEU A 121 25.57 -22.87 -12.95
C LEU A 121 24.60 -21.89 -12.26
N LEU A 122 25.01 -20.64 -12.13
CA LEU A 122 24.18 -19.54 -11.67
C LEU A 122 23.67 -18.79 -12.89
N CYS A 123 22.34 -18.73 -13.04
CA CYS A 123 21.67 -17.86 -14.01
C CYS A 123 21.17 -16.62 -13.27
N SER A 124 21.85 -15.49 -13.45
CA SER A 124 21.46 -14.20 -12.89
C SER A 124 20.58 -13.46 -13.89
N VAL A 125 19.34 -13.18 -13.50
CA VAL A 125 18.37 -12.40 -14.28
C VAL A 125 18.08 -11.12 -13.51
N VAL A 126 18.51 -9.98 -14.05
CA VAL A 126 18.48 -8.67 -13.36
C VAL A 126 17.92 -7.58 -14.27
N ASP A 127 17.71 -6.39 -13.73
CA ASP A 127 17.33 -5.16 -14.44
C ASP A 127 16.00 -5.19 -15.23
N PHE A 128 15.09 -6.11 -14.91
CA PHE A 128 13.79 -6.22 -15.61
C PHE A 128 12.63 -5.57 -14.86
N TYR A 129 11.57 -5.27 -15.59
CA TYR A 129 10.28 -4.82 -15.06
C TYR A 129 9.13 -5.24 -15.98
N PRO A 130 7.98 -5.69 -15.45
CA PRO A 130 7.66 -5.86 -14.02
C PRO A 130 8.32 -7.09 -13.39
N ALA A 131 8.44 -7.08 -12.05
CA ALA A 131 8.65 -8.30 -11.28
C ALA A 131 7.30 -9.01 -11.21
N ALA A 132 7.20 -10.19 -11.82
CA ALA A 132 5.96 -10.97 -11.87
C ALA A 132 5.46 -11.38 -10.47
#